data_AF-A0A0Q5WUF7-F1
#
_entry.id   AF-A0A0Q5WUF7-F1
#
_cell.length_a   1.000
_cell.length_b   1.000
_cell.length_c   1.000
_cell.angle_alpha   90.00
_cell.angle_beta   90.00
_cell.angle_gamma   90.00
#
_symmetry.space_group_name_H-M   'P 1'
#
loop_
_entity.id
_entity.type
_entity.pdbx_description
1 polymer ?
#
loop_
_entity_poly.entity_id
_entity_poly.type
_entity_poly.pdbx_seq_one_letter_code
_entity_poly.pdbx_strand_id
1 'polypeptide(L)'
;MGALWRGEIDAVEFHVDGGYRFVVHRNVFRTLRGSSAAGDVCVAFAEAHGDAFLAAAAARIASAPSETTRAFHLNSRQVRRAMEGAPSVDSGLTEPGPR
;
A
#
# COMPACT_ATOMS: atom_id res chain seq x y z
N MET A 1 7.29 3.32 -3.56
CA MET A 1 7.36 2.33 -2.47
C MET A 1 8.20 1.10 -2.86
N GLY A 2 8.38 0.80 -4.15
CA GLY A 2 9.18 -0.36 -4.57
C GLY A 2 8.38 -1.67 -4.48
N ALA A 3 7.12 -1.63 -4.91
CA ALA A 3 6.18 -2.73 -4.88
C ALA A 3 6.42 -3.69 -6.05
N LEU A 4 6.33 -5.00 -5.80
CA LEU A 4 6.59 -6.05 -6.78
C LEU A 4 5.51 -7.13 -6.74
N TRP A 5 5.09 -7.61 -7.92
CA TRP A 5 4.15 -8.72 -8.03
C TRP A 5 4.84 -10.06 -7.77
N ARG A 6 4.28 -10.85 -6.84
CA ARG A 6 4.67 -12.21 -6.52
C ARG A 6 3.61 -13.16 -7.05
N GLY A 7 3.81 -13.64 -8.28
CA GLY A 7 2.85 -14.49 -8.99
C GLY A 7 2.56 -15.83 -8.31
N GLU A 8 3.52 -16.38 -7.56
CA GLU A 8 3.35 -17.64 -6.82
C GLU A 8 2.25 -17.56 -5.74
N ILE A 9 2.02 -16.37 -5.18
CA ILE A 9 1.09 -16.15 -4.06
C ILE A 9 -0.02 -15.14 -4.38
N ASP A 10 -0.14 -14.77 -5.66
CA ASP A 10 -1.07 -13.76 -6.16
C ASP A 10 -1.08 -12.49 -5.27
N ALA A 11 0.10 -11.93 -4.99
CA ALA A 11 0.22 -10.81 -4.07
C ALA A 11 1.23 -9.76 -4.52
N VAL A 12 1.01 -8.53 -4.06
CA VAL A 12 2.00 -7.47 -4.11
C VAL A 12 2.84 -7.52 -2.84
N GLU A 13 4.16 -7.53 -3.01
CA GLU A 13 5.13 -7.43 -1.93
C GLU A 13 5.81 -6.07 -1.97
N PHE A 14 6.04 -5.47 -0.81
CA PHE A 14 6.86 -4.28 -0.67
C PHE A 14 7.60 -4.28 0.66
N HIS A 15 8.72 -3.57 0.71
CA HIS A 15 9.56 -3.48 1.91
C HIS A 15 9.51 -2.07 2.48
N VAL A 16 9.65 -1.98 3.79
CA VAL A 16 9.84 -0.71 4.51
C VAL A 16 11.09 -0.81 5.38
N ASP A 17 11.58 0.35 5.85
CA ASP A 17 12.80 0.45 6.64
C ASP A 17 12.79 -0.49 7.86
N GLY A 18 13.98 -0.94 8.28
CA GLY A 18 14.11 -1.93 9.37
C GLY A 18 13.97 -3.39 8.90
N GLY A 19 13.83 -3.61 7.59
CA GLY A 19 13.75 -4.95 6.99
C GLY A 19 12.37 -5.59 7.15
N TYR A 20 11.32 -4.78 7.27
CA TYR A 20 9.95 -5.27 7.30
C TYR A 20 9.44 -5.50 5.88
N ARG A 21 8.84 -6.67 5.67
CA ARG A 21 8.22 -7.09 4.42
C ARG A 21 6.71 -7.13 4.59
N PHE A 22 6.00 -6.50 3.68
CA PHE A 22 4.55 -6.52 3.63
C PHE A 22 4.05 -7.20 2.37
N VAL A 23 3.04 -8.05 2.55
CA VAL A 23 2.37 -8.77 1.46
C VAL A 23 0.90 -8.39 1.44
N VAL A 24 0.39 -8.10 0.25
CA VAL A 24 -1.00 -7.71 0.01
C VAL A 24 -1.56 -8.61 -1.10
N HIS A 25 -2.45 -9.52 -0.74
CA HIS A 25 -3.05 -10.43 -1.72
C HIS A 25 -3.97 -9.72 -2.70
N ARG A 26 -4.12 -10.27 -3.91
CA ARG A 26 -5.03 -9.81 -4.97
C ARG A 26 -6.46 -9.56 -4.48
N ASN A 27 -6.95 -10.37 -3.54
CA ASN A 27 -8.29 -10.21 -2.97
C ASN A 27 -8.48 -8.88 -2.23
N VAL A 28 -7.41 -8.32 -1.65
CA VAL A 28 -7.43 -7.00 -1.02
C VAL A 28 -7.67 -5.93 -2.08
N PHE A 29 -6.92 -5.97 -3.19
CA PHE A 29 -7.09 -5.05 -4.31
C PHE A 29 -8.48 -5.17 -4.95
N ARG A 30 -9.00 -6.40 -5.08
CA ARG A 30 -10.38 -6.62 -5.54
C ARG A 30 -11.39 -5.90 -4.67
N THR A 31 -11.25 -5.97 -3.34
CA THR A 31 -12.14 -5.25 -2.41
C THR A 31 -11.99 -3.74 -2.49
N LEU A 32 -10.77 -3.23 -2.70
CA LEU A 32 -10.51 -1.79 -2.79
C LEU A 32 -10.99 -1.19 -4.11
N ARG A 33 -10.78 -1.89 -5.23
CA ARG A 33 -11.14 -1.43 -6.59
C ARG A 33 -12.53 -1.84 -7.04
N GLY A 34 -13.19 -2.76 -6.33
CA GLY A 34 -14.48 -3.33 -6.72
C GLY A 34 -14.44 -4.32 -7.91
N SER A 35 -13.26 -4.60 -8.47
CA SER A 35 -13.09 -5.49 -9.62
C SER A 35 -11.80 -6.30 -9.54
N SER A 36 -11.75 -7.46 -10.21
CA SER A 36 -10.53 -8.26 -10.29
C SER A 36 -9.46 -7.48 -11.06
N ALA A 37 -8.24 -7.48 -10.53
CA ALA A 37 -7.09 -6.78 -11.10
C ALA A 37 -6.03 -7.79 -11.55
N ALA A 38 -5.36 -7.55 -12.68
CA ALA A 38 -4.14 -8.26 -13.04
C ALA A 38 -2.98 -7.83 -12.12
N GLY A 39 -1.89 -8.60 -12.09
CA GLY A 39 -0.78 -8.38 -11.15
C GLY A 39 -0.11 -7.02 -11.30
N ASP A 40 0.11 -6.60 -12.54
CA ASP A 40 0.59 -5.27 -12.93
C ASP A 40 -0.33 -4.14 -12.46
N VAL A 41 -1.64 -4.31 -12.58
CA VAL A 41 -2.65 -3.36 -12.09
C VAL A 41 -2.62 -3.26 -10.57
N CYS A 42 -2.41 -4.38 -9.86
CA CYS A 42 -2.24 -4.36 -8.40
C CYS A 42 -0.98 -3.58 -7.99
N VAL A 43 0.14 -3.78 -8.69
CA VAL A 43 1.40 -3.06 -8.44
C VAL A 43 1.23 -1.56 -8.71
N ALA A 44 0.68 -1.19 -9.86
CA ALA A 44 0.41 0.20 -10.21
C ALA A 44 -0.48 0.89 -9.18
N PHE A 45 -1.51 0.20 -8.68
CA PHE A 45 -2.38 0.71 -7.63
C PHE A 45 -1.63 0.89 -6.30
N ALA A 46 -0.78 -0.06 -5.92
CA ALA A 46 0.02 0.05 -4.70
C ALA A 46 1.02 1.21 -4.76
N GLU A 47 1.65 1.45 -5.91
CA GLU A 47 2.55 2.60 -6.10
C GLU A 47 1.80 3.93 -6.11
N ALA A 48 0.65 4.00 -6.80
CA ALA A 48 -0.18 5.21 -6.85
C ALA A 48 -0.72 5.64 -5.47
N HIS A 49 -0.91 4.68 -4.56
CA HIS A 49 -1.37 4.92 -3.20
C HIS A 49 -0.29 4.63 -2.14
N GLY A 50 0.99 4.76 -2.51
CA GLY A 50 2.13 4.37 -1.68
C GLY A 50 2.04 4.86 -0.24
N ASP A 51 1.68 6.13 -0.03
CA ASP A 51 1.56 6.73 1.31
C ASP A 51 0.54 6.00 2.20
N ALA A 52 -0.60 5.57 1.63
CA ALA A 52 -1.61 4.83 2.38
C ALA A 52 -1.12 3.41 2.74
N PHE A 53 -0.38 2.75 1.85
CA PHE A 53 0.20 1.44 2.14
C PHE A 53 1.31 1.53 3.19
N LEU A 54 2.16 2.55 3.13
CA LEU A 54 3.18 2.84 4.13
C LEU A 54 2.55 3.19 5.50
N ALA A 55 1.50 4.01 5.52
CA ALA A 55 0.78 4.34 6.76
C ALA A 55 0.09 3.11 7.36
N ALA A 56 -0.51 2.24 6.54
CA ALA A 56 -1.09 0.97 7.00
C ALA A 56 -0.01 0.03 7.55
N ALA A 57 1.17 -0.03 6.93
CA ALA A 57 2.31 -0.80 7.40
C ALA A 57 2.84 -0.29 8.75
N ALA A 58 3.02 1.03 8.90
CA ALA A 58 3.45 1.66 10.15
C ALA A 58 2.46 1.36 11.29
N ALA A 59 1.16 1.51 11.03
CA ALA A 59 0.12 1.17 12.00
C ALA A 59 0.16 -0.32 12.38
N ARG A 60 0.46 -1.21 11.42
CA ARG A 60 0.56 -2.66 11.67
C ARG A 60 1.77 -3.03 12.54
N ILE A 61 2.91 -2.38 12.33
CA ILE A 61 4.11 -2.55 13.16
C ILE A 61 3.81 -2.11 14.58
N ALA A 62 3.23 -0.92 14.74
CA ALA A 62 2.88 -0.38 16.05
C ALA A 62 1.86 -1.24 16.82
N SER A 63 0.93 -1.91 16.11
CA SER A 63 -0.10 -2.73 16.75
C SER A 63 0.38 -4.10 17.22
N ALA A 64 1.53 -4.59 16.73
CA ALA A 64 2.09 -5.88 17.10
C ALA A 64 3.62 -5.86 16.93
N PRO A 65 4.33 -5.09 17.76
CA PRO A 65 5.78 -5.07 17.71
C PRO A 65 6.29 -6.49 17.99
N SER A 66 6.99 -7.06 17.01
CA SER A 66 7.66 -8.35 17.15
C SER A 66 9.12 -8.17 16.81
N GLU A 67 10.00 -8.60 17.71
CA GLU A 67 11.44 -8.54 17.52
C GLU A 67 11.92 -9.59 16.49
N THR A 68 11.15 -10.68 16.33
CA THR A 68 11.50 -11.83 15.49
C THR A 68 10.71 -11.88 14.18
N THR A 69 9.48 -11.35 14.15
CA THR A 69 8.63 -11.37 12.95
C THR A 69 8.70 -10.04 12.22
N ARG A 70 9.27 -10.06 11.02
CA ARG A 70 9.34 -8.89 10.13
C ARG A 70 8.51 -9.02 8.86
N ALA A 71 7.73 -10.09 8.71
CA ALA A 71 6.85 -10.30 7.56
C ALA A 71 5.38 -10.21 7.99
N PHE A 72 4.62 -9.33 7.35
CA PHE A 72 3.22 -9.07 7.70
C PHE A 72 2.31 -9.00 6.48
N HIS A 73 1.04 -9.31 6.71
CA HIS A 73 -0.01 -9.10 5.70
C HIS A 73 -0.81 -7.84 6.03
N LEU A 74 -1.19 -7.08 5.00
CA LEU A 74 -2.22 -6.05 5.12
C LEU A 74 -3.55 -6.57 4.57
N ASN A 75 -4.63 -6.24 5.27
CA ASN A 75 -5.99 -6.48 4.81
C ASN A 75 -6.64 -5.21 4.24
N SER A 76 -7.78 -5.37 3.58
CA SER A 76 -8.50 -4.27 2.92
C SER A 76 -8.96 -3.19 3.88
N ARG A 77 -9.31 -3.51 5.13
CA ARG A 77 -9.73 -2.52 6.12
C ARG A 77 -8.57 -1.62 6.54
N GLN A 78 -7.38 -2.18 6.74
CA GLN A 78 -6.19 -1.42 7.10
C GLN A 78 -5.80 -0.44 6.00
N VAL A 79 -5.74 -0.93 4.76
CA VAL A 79 -5.40 -0.08 3.60
C VAL A 79 -6.48 0.99 3.39
N ARG A 80 -7.77 0.62 3.45
CA ARG A 80 -8.87 1.57 3.27
C ARG A 80 -8.87 2.66 4.33
N ARG A 81 -8.68 2.30 5.61
CA ARG A 81 -8.57 3.26 6.71
C ARG A 81 -7.40 4.22 6.49
N ALA A 82 -6.27 3.72 5.98
CA ALA A 82 -5.11 4.57 5.68
C ALA A 82 -5.36 5.49 4.47
N MET A 83 -6.12 5.05 3.47
CA MET A 83 -6.55 5.90 2.34
C MET A 83 -7.52 7.00 2.78
N GLU A 84 -8.45 6.68 3.68
CA GLU A 84 -9.44 7.64 4.22
C GLU A 84 -8.83 8.58 5.26
N GLY A 85 -7.75 8.16 5.93
CA GLY A 85 -7.05 8.92 6.97
C GLY A 85 -5.79 9.66 6.51
N ALA A 86 -5.34 9.46 5.27
CA ALA A 86 -4.26 10.27 4.71
C ALA A 86 -4.80 11.69 4.50
N PRO A 87 -4.16 12.74 5.07
CA PRO A 87 -4.47 14.09 4.63
C PRO A 87 -4.18 14.13 3.14
N SER A 88 -5.19 14.50 2.34
CA SER A 88 -5.04 14.65 0.91
C SER A 88 -3.86 15.58 0.67
N VAL A 89 -2.71 15.03 0.26
CA VAL A 89 -1.64 15.85 -0.29
C VAL A 89 -2.15 16.30 -1.65
N ASP A 90 -2.81 17.45 -1.63
CA ASP A 90 -3.07 18.26 -2.80
C ASP A 90 -1.76 18.37 -3.58
N SER A 91 -1.64 17.57 -4.64
CA SER A 91 -0.59 17.74 -5.63
C SER A 91 -0.94 19.01 -6.37
N GLY A 92 -0.52 20.14 -5.81
CA GLY A 92 -0.63 21.45 -6.42
C GLY A 92 0.05 21.42 -7.78
N LEU A 93 -0.76 21.30 -8.83
CA LEU A 93 -0.39 21.85 -10.13
C LEU A 93 -0.28 23.36 -9.94
N THR A 94 0.95 23.82 -9.73
CA THR A 94 1.31 25.22 -9.98
C THR A 94 1.15 25.45 -11.47
N GLU A 95 0.07 26.13 -11.87
CA GLU A 95 0.03 26.81 -13.15
C GLU A 95 0.71 28.19 -12.98
N PRO A 96 1.71 28.55 -13.80
CA PRO A 96 2.31 29.87 -13.75
C PRO A 96 1.34 30.89 -14.38
N GLY A 97 1.01 31.94 -13.63
CA GLY A 97 0.12 33.00 -14.11
C GLY A 97 0.74 33.85 -15.23
N PRO A 98 -0.07 34.65 -15.95
CA PRO A 98 0.43 35.79 -16.69
C PRO A 98 0.04 37.12 -16.01
N ARG A 99 0.94 38.09 -16.17
CA ARG A 99 0.85 39.50 -15.77
C ARG A 99 -0.14 40.26 -16.63
#